data_AF-A0A6G2DBQ2-F1
#
_entry.id   AF-A0A6G2DBQ2-F1
#
_cell.length_a   1.000
_cell.length_b   1.000
_cell.length_c   1.000
_cell.angle_alpha   90.00
_cell.angle_beta   90.00
_cell.angle_gamma   90.00
#
_symmetry.space_group_name_H-M   'P 1'
#
loop_
_entity.id
_entity.type
_entity.pdbx_description
1 polymer ?
#
loop_
_entity_poly.entity_id
_entity_poly.type
_entity_poly.pdbx_seq_one_letter_code
_entity_poly.pdbx_strand_id
1 'polypeptide(L)' 'LLVSNDFFAVYKWEITGKVNFEKTADYSLLSVLAGQGQLTVDGKNYPIQKGRHFILPSDVESWTLEGQDLELIVSHP' A
#
# COMPACT_ATOMS: atom_id res chain seq x y z
N LEU A 1 -3.81 11.32 -6.50
CA LEU A 1 -4.58 11.74 -5.32
C LEU A 1 -6.05 11.73 -5.69
N LEU A 2 -6.90 11.03 -4.93
CA LEU A 2 -8.35 10.98 -5.19
C LEU A 2 -9.12 12.01 -4.35
N VAL A 3 -8.82 12.09 -3.05
CA VAL A 3 -9.38 13.09 -2.13
C VAL A 3 -8.38 13.38 -1.01
N SER A 4 -8.36 14.60 -0.49
CA SER A 4 -7.62 15.00 0.71
C SER A 4 -8.41 16.06 1.46
N ASN A 5 -8.48 15.95 2.78
CA ASN A 5 -9.05 16.95 3.69
C ASN A 5 -8.29 16.94 5.02
N ASP A 6 -8.76 17.73 5.99
CA ASP A 6 -8.10 17.91 7.30
C ASP A 6 -8.03 16.63 8.17
N PHE A 7 -8.68 15.54 7.76
CA PHE A 7 -8.80 14.30 8.52
C PHE A 7 -8.21 13.07 7.83
N PHE A 8 -8.13 13.06 6.51
CA PHE A 8 -7.58 11.96 5.74
C PHE A 8 -7.23 12.32 4.30
N ALA A 9 -6.30 11.57 3.73
CA ALA A 9 -6.02 11.54 2.30
C ALA A 9 -6.22 10.13 1.72
N VAL A 10 -6.74 10.06 0.49
CA VAL A 10 -6.93 8.81 -0.26
C VAL A 10 -6.24 8.87 -1.61
N TYR A 11 -5.48 7.83 -1.91
CA TYR A 11 -4.70 7.68 -3.13
C TYR A 11 -5.11 6.38 -3.84
N LYS A 12 -5.10 6.42 -5.18
CA LYS A 12 -5.05 5.21 -6.01
C LYS A 12 -3.60 5.00 -6.42
N TRP A 13 -3.08 3.81 -6.17
CA TRP A 13 -1.78 3.36 -6.66
C TRP A 13 -1.99 2.32 -7.74
N GLU A 14 -1.27 2.48 -8.84
CA GLU A 14 -1.20 1.53 -9.95
C GLU A 14 0.26 1.14 -10.08
N ILE A 15 0.56 -0.12 -9.77
CA ILE A 15 1.94 -0.62 -9.67
C ILE A 15 2.17 -1.71 -10.72
N THR A 16 3.19 -1.48 -11.54
CA THR A 16 3.74 -2.45 -12.47
C THR A 16 5.24 -2.59 -12.20
N GLY A 17 5.67 -3.81 -11.90
CA GLY A 17 7.04 -4.08 -11.45
C GLY A 17 7.20 -3.85 -9.96
N LYS A 18 8.34 -3.28 -9.57
CA LYS A 18 8.77 -3.14 -8.16
C LYS A 18 8.89 -1.67 -7.78
N VAL A 19 8.28 -1.29 -6.66
CA VAL A 19 8.30 0.08 -6.12
C VAL A 19 8.66 0.03 -4.65
N ASN A 20 9.56 0.92 -4.23
CA ASN A 20 9.93 1.11 -2.83
C ASN A 20 9.22 2.34 -2.28
N PHE A 21 8.72 2.23 -1.05
CA PHE A 21 8.04 3.29 -0.35
C PHE A 21 8.73 3.54 1.00
N GLU A 22 8.66 4.79 1.43
CA GLU A 22 9.03 5.24 2.76
C GLU A 22 7.77 5.76 3.47
N LYS A 23 7.74 5.61 4.79
CA LYS A 23 6.61 6.03 5.62
C LYS A 23 6.35 7.54 5.47
N THR A 24 5.11 7.88 5.15
CA THR A 24 4.64 9.28 5.04
C THR A 24 3.61 9.66 6.09
N ALA A 25 3.08 8.68 6.84
CA ALA A 25 2.06 8.86 7.86
C ALA A 25 2.19 7.77 8.95
N ASP A 26 1.58 8.00 10.12
CA ASP A 26 1.66 7.07 11.25
C ASP A 26 1.05 5.70 10.97
N TYR A 27 0.07 5.61 10.08
CA TYR A 27 -0.40 4.33 9.58
C TYR A 27 -0.99 4.51 8.19
N SER A 28 -1.04 3.43 7.43
CA SER A 28 -1.72 3.40 6.13
C SER A 28 -2.65 2.20 6.06
N LEU A 29 -3.87 2.43 5.60
CA LEU A 29 -4.83 1.39 5.26
C LEU A 29 -4.76 1.13 3.76
N LEU A 30 -4.56 -0.13 3.38
CA LEU A 30 -4.42 -0.54 1.98
C LEU A 30 -5.47 -1.57 1.61
N SER A 31 -6.10 -1.36 0.45
CA SER A 31 -7.09 -2.26 -0.12
C SER A 31 -6.70 -2.60 -1.56
N VAL A 32 -6.48 -3.88 -1.85
CA VAL A 32 -6.13 -4.34 -3.20
C VAL A 32 -7.39 -4.50 -4.04
N LEU A 33 -7.54 -3.65 -5.05
CA LEU A 33 -8.70 -3.64 -5.95
C LEU A 33 -8.55 -4.61 -7.13
N ALA A 34 -7.32 -4.79 -7.62
CA ALA A 34 -6.99 -5.65 -8.75
C ALA A 34 -5.54 -6.14 -8.68
N GLY A 35 -5.25 -7.16 -9.48
CA GLY A 35 -3.92 -7.74 -9.60
C GLY A 35 -3.51 -8.64 -8.43
N GLN A 36 -2.24 -9.03 -8.48
CA GLN A 36 -1.57 -9.85 -7.48
C GLN A 36 -0.10 -9.46 -7.39
N GLY A 37 0.50 -9.68 -6.22
CA GLY A 37 1.87 -9.29 -5.97
C GLY A 37 2.36 -9.70 -4.59
N GLN A 38 3.42 -9.04 -4.16
CA GLN A 38 4.10 -9.26 -2.90
C GLN A 38 4.37 -7.93 -2.23
N LEU A 39 4.05 -7.86 -0.94
CA LEU A 39 4.50 -6.83 -0.02
C LEU A 39 5.71 -7.38 0.74
N THR A 40 6.80 -6.62 0.77
CA THR A 40 7.97 -6.91 1.61
C THR A 40 8.12 -5.84 2.68
N VAL A 41 8.17 -6.27 3.95
CA VAL A 41 8.40 -5.43 5.13
C VAL A 41 9.43 -6.14 6.01
N ASP A 42 10.50 -5.46 6.42
CA ASP A 42 11.57 -6.02 7.27
C ASP A 42 12.12 -7.38 6.77
N GLY A 43 12.27 -7.52 5.46
CA GLY A 43 12.72 -8.75 4.82
C GLY A 43 11.70 -9.91 4.84
N LYS A 44 10.49 -9.70 5.38
CA LYS A 44 9.39 -10.66 5.33
C LYS A 44 8.48 -10.37 4.15
N ASN A 45 8.09 -11.44 3.47
CA ASN A 45 7.26 -11.38 2.28
C ASN A 45 5.82 -11.80 2.58
N TYR A 46 4.87 -10.99 2.15
CA TYR A 46 3.44 -11.22 2.28
C TYR A 46 2.79 -11.23 0.89
N PRO A 47 2.17 -12.34 0.46
CA PRO A 47 1.42 -12.35 -0.79
C PRO A 47 0.18 -11.46 -0.67
N ILE A 48 -0.06 -10.66 -1.69
CA ILE A 48 -1.23 -9.78 -1.80
C ILE A 48 -1.95 -10.02 -3.12
N GLN A 49 -3.27 -9.94 -3.08
CA GLN A 49 -4.14 -10.16 -4.23
C GLN A 49 -5.46 -9.42 -4.04
N LYS A 50 -6.22 -9.25 -5.12
CA LYS A 50 -7.56 -8.65 -5.11
C LYS A 50 -8.41 -9.10 -3.91
N GLY A 51 -9.03 -8.13 -3.25
CA GLY A 51 -9.90 -8.35 -2.09
C GLY A 51 -9.16 -8.45 -0.76
N ARG A 52 -7.82 -8.35 -0.76
CA ARG A 52 -7.04 -8.28 0.48
C ARG A 52 -7.01 -6.86 1.01
N HIS A 53 -7.25 -6.73 2.32
CA HIS A 53 -7.17 -5.50 3.08
C HIS A 53 -6.14 -5.67 4.19
N PHE A 54 -5.29 -4.67 4.40
CA PHE A 54 -4.27 -4.71 5.43
C PHE A 54 -3.89 -3.30 5.90
N ILE A 55 -3.23 -3.25 7.06
CA ILE A 55 -2.71 -2.04 7.66
C ILE A 55 -1.19 -2.12 7.70
N LEU A 56 -0.52 -1.01 7.38
CA LEU A 56 0.87 -0.78 7.73
C LEU A 56 0.88 0.08 9.01
N PRO A 57 1.25 -0.48 10.17
CA PRO A 57 1.30 0.27 11.43
C PRO A 57 2.49 1.22 11.50
N SER A 58 2.55 2.01 12.56
CA SER A 58 3.52 3.09 12.75
C SER A 58 4.97 2.65 12.92
N ASP A 59 5.22 1.39 13.21
CA ASP A 59 6.56 0.82 13.32
C ASP A 59 7.17 0.45 11.96
N VAL A 60 6.37 0.45 10.89
CA VAL A 60 6.84 0.18 9.53
C VAL A 60 7.35 1.47 8.87
N GLU A 61 8.68 1.61 8.79
CA GLU A 61 9.34 2.79 8.22
C GLU A 61 9.52 2.72 6.70
N SER A 62 9.64 1.52 6.12
CA SER A 62 9.76 1.33 4.68
C SER A 62 9.21 -0.02 4.24
N TRP A 63 8.75 -0.09 2.99
CA TRP A 63 8.26 -1.33 2.40
C TRP A 63 8.44 -1.34 0.89
N THR A 64 8.35 -2.53 0.32
CA THR A 64 8.37 -2.72 -1.13
C THR A 64 7.08 -3.40 -1.59
N LEU A 65 6.51 -2.90 -2.68
CA LEU A 65 5.45 -3.59 -3.40
C LEU A 65 5.98 -4.04 -4.75
N GLU A 66 5.74 -5.31 -5.08
CA GLU A 66 6.11 -5.88 -6.38
C GLU A 66 4.92 -6.66 -6.96
N GLY A 67 4.56 -6.38 -8.22
CA GLY A 67 3.43 -7.04 -8.86
C GLY A 67 3.20 -6.60 -10.30
N GLN A 68 2.25 -7.24 -10.96
CA GLN A 68 1.77 -6.83 -12.29
C GLN A 68 0.30 -6.43 -12.16
N ASP A 69 -0.04 -5.29 -12.75
CA ASP A 69 -1.40 -4.71 -12.77
C ASP A 69 -2.02 -4.62 -11.36
N LEU A 70 -1.18 -4.27 -10.37
CA LEU A 70 -1.58 -4.20 -8.98
C LEU A 70 -2.22 -2.82 -8.73
N GLU A 71 -3.52 -2.81 -8.42
CA GLU A 71 -4.23 -1.59 -8.07
C GLU A 71 -4.56 -1.58 -6.57
N LEU A 72 -4.16 -0.52 -5.88
CA LEU A 72 -4.47 -0.33 -4.46
C LEU A 72 -5.15 1.02 -4.21
N ILE A 73 -6.06 1.02 -3.25
CA ILE A 73 -6.46 2.25 -2.56
C ILE A 73 -5.69 2.32 -1.25
N VAL A 74 -5.06 3.47 -1.02
CA VAL A 74 -4.32 3.77 0.20
C VAL A 74 -4.95 4.97 0.86
N SER A 75 -5.21 4.87 2.17
CA SER A 75 -5.64 6.00 2.96
C SER A 75 -4.87 6.12 4.27
N HIS A 76 -4.59 7.35 4.67
CA HIS A 76 -4.01 7.68 5.96
C HIS A 76 -4.64 9.00 6.46
N PRO A 77 -4.54 9.30 7.77
CA PRO A 77 -4.91 10.60 8.31
C PRO A 77 -4.22 11.76 7.59
#